data_AF-A0A1F8VFN4-F1
#
_entry.id   AF-A0A1F8VFN4-F1
#
_cell.length_a   1.000
_cell.length_b   1.000
_cell.length_c   1.000
_cell.angle_alpha   90.00
_cell.angle_beta   90.00
_cell.angle_gamma   90.00
#
_symmetry.space_group_name_H-M   'P 1'
#
loop_
_entity.id
_entity.type
_entity.pdbx_description
1 polymer ?
#
loop_
_entity_poly.entity_id
_entity_poly.type
_entity_poly.pdbx_seq_one_letter_code
_entity_poly.pdbx_strand_id
1 'polypeptide(L)'
;MQTYSIVGDWQTIDHKTNHPSTIIRIWESKGKYFGKIAKIYEGEGRNPSLRCTSCEGHLRNQHVLGMMIIQDMQLQGELYHGGTILDPRSGERYHCQITLIENGQKLKVRGYIGFPLLGKVDVWVRAPQLSSVL
;
A
#
# COMPACT_ATOMS: atom_id res chain seq x y z
N MET A 1 -8.88 6.12 -25.27
CA MET A 1 -8.97 6.46 -23.83
C MET A 1 -7.71 5.93 -23.18
N GLN A 2 -7.00 6.74 -22.38
CA GLN A 2 -5.78 6.29 -21.73
C GLN A 2 -6.15 5.41 -20.53
N THR A 3 -5.79 4.13 -20.56
CA THR A 3 -6.04 3.20 -19.46
C THR A 3 -4.96 3.37 -18.41
N TYR A 4 -5.31 3.99 -17.28
CA TYR A 4 -4.41 4.11 -16.13
C TYR A 4 -4.37 2.79 -15.35
N SER A 5 -3.18 2.43 -14.85
CA SER A 5 -2.95 1.23 -14.02
C SER A 5 -2.45 1.61 -12.64
N ILE A 6 -2.80 0.79 -11.64
CA ILE A 6 -2.26 0.92 -10.27
C ILE A 6 -0.82 0.40 -10.15
N VAL A 7 -0.28 -0.24 -11.19
CA VAL A 7 1.12 -0.68 -11.21
C VAL A 7 2.05 0.54 -11.14
N GLY A 8 3.07 0.45 -10.29
CA GLY A 8 4.05 1.51 -10.06
C GLY A 8 4.27 1.80 -8.58
N ASP A 9 4.94 2.92 -8.33
CA ASP A 9 5.31 3.37 -6.99
C ASP A 9 4.34 4.45 -6.49
N TRP A 10 3.91 4.32 -5.23
CA TRP A 10 2.90 5.17 -4.61
C TRP A 10 3.38 5.65 -3.25
N GLN A 11 3.38 6.96 -3.06
CA GLN A 11 3.79 7.61 -1.83
C GLN A 11 2.59 7.83 -0.91
N THR A 12 2.70 7.37 0.33
CA THR A 12 1.78 7.70 1.41
C THR A 12 2.23 8.98 2.12
N ILE A 13 1.27 9.71 2.70
CA ILE A 13 1.52 10.92 3.47
C ILE A 13 1.23 10.64 4.94
N ASP A 14 2.12 11.10 5.82
CA ASP A 14 1.87 11.11 7.25
C ASP A 14 0.85 12.20 7.58
N HIS A 15 -0.36 11.82 8.00
CA HIS A 15 -1.44 12.77 8.29
C HIS A 15 -1.16 13.70 9.47
N LYS A 16 -0.19 13.38 10.34
CA LYS A 16 0.20 14.27 11.45
C LYS A 16 1.16 15.36 10.99
N THR A 17 2.13 15.00 10.15
CA THR A 17 3.21 15.93 9.74
C THR A 17 3.02 16.48 8.34
N ASN A 18 2.08 15.95 7.56
CA ASN A 18 1.88 16.23 6.14
C ASN A 18 3.12 15.99 5.26
N HIS A 19 4.02 15.10 5.70
CA HIS A 19 5.27 14.77 4.99
C HIS A 19 5.21 13.35 4.38
N PRO A 20 6.04 13.05 3.36
CA PRO A 20 6.18 11.69 2.84
C PRO A 20 6.47 10.67 3.94
N SER A 21 5.76 9.54 3.92
CA SER A 21 5.88 8.50 4.94
C SER A 21 6.51 7.21 4.39
N THR A 22 5.93 6.66 3.33
CA THR A 22 6.34 5.38 2.74
C THR A 22 6.14 5.40 1.23
N ILE A 23 6.98 4.67 0.48
CA ILE A 23 6.68 4.30 -0.91
C ILE A 23 6.25 2.84 -0.96
N ILE A 24 5.08 2.58 -1.54
CA ILE A 24 4.55 1.26 -1.82
C ILE A 24 4.70 0.97 -3.31
N ARG A 25 5.40 -0.11 -3.65
CA ARG A 25 5.50 -0.60 -5.03
C ARG A 25 4.42 -1.62 -5.29
N ILE A 26 3.58 -1.39 -6.29
CA ILE A 26 2.51 -2.28 -6.74
C ILE A 26 2.89 -2.89 -8.08
N TRP A 27 2.70 -4.21 -8.22
CA TRP A 27 2.91 -4.94 -9.46
C TRP A 27 1.77 -5.92 -9.72
N GLU A 28 1.65 -6.34 -10.98
CA GLU A 28 0.72 -7.37 -11.42
C GLU A 28 1.46 -8.70 -11.60
N SER A 29 0.80 -9.80 -11.24
CA SER A 29 1.25 -11.15 -11.49
C SER A 29 0.04 -12.09 -11.63
N LYS A 30 -0.08 -12.73 -12.79
CA LYS A 30 -1.11 -13.73 -13.11
C LYS A 30 -2.57 -13.26 -12.87
N GLY A 31 -2.88 -12.04 -13.29
CA GLY A 31 -4.18 -11.39 -13.17
C GLY A 31 -4.46 -10.79 -11.78
N LYS A 32 -3.50 -10.82 -10.87
CA LYS A 32 -3.63 -10.30 -9.50
C LYS A 32 -2.59 -9.23 -9.21
N TYR A 33 -2.93 -8.30 -8.32
CA TYR A 33 -2.07 -7.20 -7.94
C TYR A 33 -1.56 -7.38 -6.50
N PHE A 34 -0.28 -7.12 -6.34
CA PHE A 34 0.45 -7.27 -5.10
C PHE A 34 1.24 -5.99 -4.83
N GLY A 35 1.64 -5.79 -3.58
CA GLY A 35 2.41 -4.61 -3.23
C GLY A 35 3.25 -4.78 -1.99
N LYS A 36 4.40 -4.10 -1.98
CA LYS A 36 5.37 -4.15 -0.89
C LYS A 36 5.87 -2.76 -0.52
N ILE A 37 6.36 -2.62 0.70
CA ILE A 37 7.03 -1.40 1.16
C ILE A 37 8.39 -1.31 0.48
N ALA A 38 8.55 -0.33 -0.41
CA ALA A 38 9.77 -0.11 -1.19
C ALA A 38 10.71 0.93 -0.56
N LYS A 39 10.18 1.89 0.19
CA LYS A 39 10.95 2.90 0.94
C LYS A 39 10.19 3.32 2.19
N ILE A 40 10.91 3.58 3.27
CA ILE A 40 10.40 4.23 4.48
C ILE A 40 11.18 5.53 4.64
N TYR A 41 10.47 6.66 4.73
CA TYR A 41 11.10 7.92 5.09
C TYR A 41 11.29 7.96 6.60
N GLU A 42 12.47 8.40 7.05
CA GLU A 42 12.72 8.61 8.48
C GLU A 42 11.78 9.68 9.04
N GLY A 43 11.33 9.45 10.26
CA GLY A 43 10.41 10.32 10.97
C GLY A 43 10.13 9.78 12.36
N GLU A 44 9.27 10.46 13.11
CA GLU A 44 8.91 10.05 14.46
C GLU A 44 8.31 8.62 14.45
N GLY A 45 9.01 7.68 15.10
CA GLY A 45 8.62 6.27 15.11
C GLY A 45 8.73 5.53 13.77
N ARG A 46 9.36 6.12 12.75
CA ARG A 46 9.57 5.53 11.42
C ARG A 46 11.04 5.57 11.03
N ASN A 47 11.60 4.41 10.69
CA ASN A 47 12.94 4.32 10.09
C ASN A 47 13.05 3.06 9.20
N PRO A 48 14.04 2.98 8.31
CA PRO A 48 14.24 1.82 7.42
C PRO A 48 14.47 0.48 8.14
N SER A 49 14.95 0.50 9.39
CA SER A 49 15.21 -0.68 10.21
C SER A 49 13.99 -1.15 11.02
N LEU A 50 12.82 -0.52 10.82
CA LEU A 50 11.59 -0.87 11.53
C LEU A 50 11.24 -2.34 11.30
N ARG A 51 10.86 -3.03 12.38
CA ARG A 51 10.41 -4.42 12.36
C ARG A 51 8.94 -4.50 12.76
N CYS A 52 8.20 -5.43 12.17
CA CYS A 52 6.80 -5.65 12.53
C CYS A 52 6.70 -6.52 13.79
N THR A 53 6.73 -5.90 14.96
CA THR A 53 6.61 -6.61 16.26
C THR A 53 5.18 -7.10 16.52
N SER A 54 4.18 -6.39 16.00
CA SER A 54 2.75 -6.72 16.11
C SER A 54 2.31 -7.82 15.11
N CYS A 55 3.11 -8.12 14.08
CA CYS A 55 2.78 -9.18 13.13
C CYS A 55 2.91 -10.58 13.76
N GLU A 56 2.15 -11.52 13.22
CA GLU A 56 2.15 -12.92 13.67
C GLU A 56 2.90 -13.86 12.70
N GLY A 57 3.18 -15.07 13.18
CA GLY A 57 3.79 -16.14 12.39
C GLY A 57 5.13 -15.74 11.77
N HIS A 58 5.32 -16.08 10.50
CA HIS A 58 6.57 -15.82 9.78
C HIS A 58 6.86 -14.31 9.56
N LEU A 59 5.87 -13.43 9.74
CA LEU A 59 6.02 -11.99 9.60
C LEU A 59 6.46 -11.31 10.91
N ARG A 60 6.36 -12.00 12.04
CA ARG A 60 6.76 -11.46 13.33
C ARG A 60 8.25 -11.10 13.32
N ASN A 61 8.55 -9.90 13.79
CA ASN A 61 9.90 -9.32 13.85
C ASN A 61 10.61 -9.21 12.49
N GLN A 62 9.94 -9.41 11.36
CA GLN A 62 10.54 -9.17 10.05
C GLN A 62 10.67 -7.67 9.77
N HIS A 63 11.63 -7.31 8.93
CA HIS A 63 11.77 -5.92 8.48
C HIS A 63 10.51 -5.49 7.75
N VAL A 64 10.04 -4.29 8.09
CA VAL A 64 8.90 -3.65 7.44
C VAL A 64 9.29 -3.22 6.02
N LEU A 65 10.53 -2.75 5.83
CA LEU A 65 11.08 -2.52 4.50
C LEU A 65 11.15 -3.85 3.73
N GLY A 66 10.57 -3.87 2.53
CA GLY A 66 10.45 -5.06 1.69
C GLY A 66 9.24 -5.94 2.01
N MET A 67 8.53 -5.70 3.11
CA MET A 67 7.36 -6.48 3.50
C MET A 67 6.24 -6.36 2.47
N MET A 68 5.70 -7.49 2.04
CA MET A 68 4.51 -7.55 1.19
C MET A 68 3.28 -7.22 2.02
N ILE A 69 2.62 -6.11 1.69
CA ILE A 69 1.46 -5.62 2.43
C ILE A 69 0.17 -5.74 1.64
N ILE A 70 0.19 -5.61 0.30
CA ILE A 70 -1.00 -5.80 -0.55
C ILE A 70 -0.93 -7.19 -1.16
N GLN A 71 -2.02 -7.96 -1.03
CA GLN A 71 -2.12 -9.33 -1.57
C GLN A 71 -3.44 -9.56 -2.29
N ASP A 72 -3.38 -10.28 -3.41
CA ASP A 72 -4.52 -10.89 -4.13
C ASP A 72 -5.61 -9.91 -4.61
N MET A 73 -5.26 -8.66 -4.87
CA MET A 73 -6.20 -7.69 -5.45
C MET A 73 -6.51 -8.04 -6.90
N GLN A 74 -7.76 -7.88 -7.32
CA GLN A 74 -8.23 -8.17 -8.67
C GLN A 74 -8.96 -6.95 -9.25
N LEU A 75 -8.76 -6.68 -10.54
CA LEU A 75 -9.43 -5.60 -11.25
C LEU A 75 -10.81 -6.05 -11.75
N GLN A 76 -11.86 -5.30 -11.40
CA GLN A 76 -13.20 -5.44 -11.94
C GLN A 76 -13.73 -4.06 -12.34
N GLY A 77 -13.81 -3.78 -13.64
CA GLY A 77 -14.10 -2.45 -14.15
C GLY A 77 -12.97 -1.47 -13.78
N GLU A 78 -13.27 -0.48 -12.95
CA GLU A 78 -12.30 0.49 -12.43
C GLU A 78 -11.88 0.23 -10.97
N LEU A 79 -12.46 -0.80 -10.36
CA LEU A 79 -12.29 -1.13 -8.95
C LEU A 79 -11.32 -2.30 -8.79
N TYR A 80 -10.27 -2.11 -7.99
CA TYR A 80 -9.40 -3.19 -7.54
C TYR A 80 -9.89 -3.66 -6.17
N HIS A 81 -10.24 -4.93 -6.02
CA HIS A 81 -10.83 -5.47 -4.78
C HIS A 81 -10.55 -6.97 -4.60
N GLY A 82 -11.16 -7.60 -3.60
CA GLY A 82 -11.03 -9.03 -3.31
C GLY A 82 -9.76 -9.44 -2.56
N GLY A 83 -8.80 -8.53 -2.42
CA GLY A 83 -7.56 -8.73 -1.69
C GLY A 83 -7.52 -8.04 -0.32
N THR A 84 -6.33 -8.01 0.27
CA THR A 84 -6.09 -7.46 1.61
C THR A 84 -4.89 -6.52 1.66
N ILE A 85 -4.88 -5.66 2.68
CA ILE A 85 -3.72 -4.88 3.11
C ILE A 85 -3.36 -5.23 4.56
N LEU A 86 -2.11 -5.59 4.80
CA LEU A 86 -1.51 -5.68 6.14
C LEU A 86 -1.03 -4.30 6.58
N ASP A 87 -1.41 -3.84 7.78
CA ASP A 87 -0.77 -2.70 8.45
C ASP A 87 0.33 -3.21 9.40
N PRO A 88 1.62 -3.01 9.09
CA PRO A 88 2.71 -3.49 9.95
C PRO A 88 2.78 -2.80 11.33
N ARG A 89 2.04 -1.72 11.55
CA ARG A 89 1.99 -1.03 12.85
C ARG A 89 1.10 -1.79 13.84
N SER A 90 -0.05 -2.27 13.37
CA SER A 90 -1.00 -3.03 14.19
C SER A 90 -0.88 -4.54 14.02
N GLY A 91 -0.26 -5.01 12.94
CA GLY A 91 -0.27 -6.43 12.55
C GLY A 91 -1.60 -6.88 11.92
N GLU A 92 -2.58 -5.99 11.82
CA GLU A 92 -3.92 -6.30 11.34
C GLU A 92 -3.98 -6.34 9.81
N ARG A 93 -4.86 -7.20 9.30
CA ARG A 93 -5.18 -7.30 7.87
C ARG A 93 -6.58 -6.77 7.63
N TYR A 94 -6.69 -5.91 6.63
CA TYR A 94 -7.95 -5.29 6.21
C TYR A 94 -8.30 -5.75 4.81
N HIS A 95 -9.59 -5.95 4.53
CA HIS A 95 -10.05 -5.99 3.15
C HIS A 95 -9.84 -4.62 2.51
N CYS A 96 -9.50 -4.61 1.22
CA CYS A 96 -9.16 -3.39 0.53
C CYS A 96 -9.96 -3.20 -0.76
N GLN A 97 -10.29 -1.94 -1.04
CA GLN A 97 -10.77 -1.45 -2.32
C GLN A 97 -9.87 -0.30 -2.77
N ILE A 98 -9.40 -0.33 -4.02
CA ILE A 98 -8.54 0.69 -4.60
C ILE A 98 -9.16 1.20 -5.89
N THR A 99 -9.20 2.52 -6.06
CA THR A 99 -9.55 3.16 -7.34
C THR A 99 -8.51 4.22 -7.70
N LEU A 100 -8.30 4.40 -9.00
CA LEU A 100 -7.52 5.52 -9.53
C LEU A 100 -8.41 6.76 -9.56
N ILE A 101 -7.87 7.88 -9.10
CA ILE A 101 -8.53 9.19 -9.17
C ILE A 101 -7.56 10.20 -9.81
N GLU A 102 -8.08 11.39 -10.13
CA GLU A 102 -7.29 12.48 -10.71
C GLU A 102 -6.45 12.02 -11.91
N ASN A 103 -7.10 11.39 -12.88
CA ASN A 103 -6.46 10.87 -14.10
C ASN A 103 -5.26 9.95 -13.82
N GLY A 104 -5.39 9.11 -12.78
CA GLY A 104 -4.37 8.12 -12.41
C GLY A 104 -3.17 8.68 -11.64
N GLN A 105 -3.24 9.94 -11.18
CA GLN A 105 -2.20 10.56 -10.36
C GLN A 105 -2.29 10.17 -8.88
N LYS A 106 -3.45 9.72 -8.42
CA LYS A 106 -3.66 9.28 -7.04
C LYS A 106 -4.41 7.95 -6.95
N LEU A 107 -4.14 7.21 -5.89
CA LEU A 107 -4.96 6.09 -5.44
C LEU A 107 -5.84 6.53 -4.29
N LYS A 108 -7.13 6.21 -4.38
CA LYS A 108 -8.01 6.17 -3.22
C LYS A 108 -8.01 4.74 -2.70
N VAL A 109 -7.45 4.53 -1.50
CA VAL A 109 -7.33 3.23 -0.86
C VAL A 109 -8.30 3.17 0.31
N ARG A 110 -9.24 2.23 0.30
CA ARG A 110 -10.20 2.03 1.39
C ARG A 110 -9.97 0.69 2.05
N GLY A 111 -9.58 0.70 3.33
CA GLY A 111 -9.44 -0.47 4.18
C GLY A 111 -10.64 -0.63 5.12
N TYR A 112 -11.12 -1.85 5.33
CA TYR A 112 -12.23 -2.15 6.24
C TYR A 112 -12.12 -3.54 6.86
N ILE A 113 -12.81 -3.72 8.00
CA ILE A 113 -13.00 -5.02 8.66
C ILE A 113 -14.48 -5.39 8.50
N GLY A 114 -14.77 -6.57 7.94
CA GLY A 114 -16.14 -7.01 7.70
C GLY A 114 -16.82 -6.24 6.57
N PHE A 115 -17.71 -5.28 6.88
CA PHE A 115 -18.50 -4.56 5.88
C PHE A 115 -17.77 -3.32 5.32
N PRO A 116 -17.75 -3.09 3.99
CA PRO A 116 -17.06 -1.96 3.37
C PRO A 116 -17.47 -0.56 3.87
N LEU A 117 -18.69 -0.41 4.40
CA LEU A 117 -19.21 0.86 4.89
C LEU A 117 -18.49 1.34 6.17
N LEU A 118 -17.94 0.42 6.97
CA LEU A 118 -17.23 0.72 8.22
C LEU A 118 -15.71 0.62 8.01
N GLY A 119 -15.17 1.53 7.20
CA GLY A 119 -13.75 1.53 6.81
C GLY A 119 -13.11 2.91 6.85
N LYS A 120 -11.78 2.92 6.74
CA LYS A 120 -10.96 4.14 6.60
C LYS A 120 -10.52 4.30 5.16
N VAL A 121 -10.37 5.55 4.74
CA VAL A 121 -9.85 5.91 3.42
C VAL A 121 -8.50 6.59 3.61
N ASP A 122 -7.55 6.23 2.75
CA ASP A 122 -6.27 6.90 2.61
C ASP A 122 -6.06 7.25 1.13
N VAL A 123 -5.27 8.28 0.87
CA VAL A 123 -4.98 8.75 -0.48
C VAL A 123 -3.48 8.72 -0.71
N TRP A 124 -3.06 7.95 -1.71
CA TRP A 124 -1.66 7.82 -2.06
C TRP A 124 -1.38 8.56 -3.36
N VAL A 125 -0.24 9.23 -3.42
CA VAL A 125 0.16 10.03 -4.58
C VAL A 125 1.16 9.23 -5.40
N ARG A 126 1.06 9.29 -6.73
CA ARG A 126 2.04 8.60 -7.58
C ARG A 126 3.44 9.13 -7.27
N ALA A 127 4.34 8.23 -6.92
CA ALA A 127 5.73 8.59 -6.66
C ALA A 127 6.48 8.73 -8.00
N PRO A 128 7.51 9.59 -8.06
CA PRO A 128 8.52 9.50 -9.11
C PRO A 128 9.09 8.07 -9.11
N GLN A 129 9.27 7.48 -10.28
CA GLN A 129 9.82 6.12 -10.42
C GLN A 129 11.12 6.05 -9.63
N LEU A 130 11.22 5.18 -8.62
CA LEU A 130 12.50 4.91 -7.99
C LEU A 130 13.36 4.21 -9.06
N SER A 131 14.39 4.89 -9.57
CA SER A 131 15.31 4.30 -10.53
C SER A 131 15.86 3.01 -9.93
N SER A 132 15.65 1.91 -10.65
CA SER A 132 16.35 0.66 -10.39
C SER A 132 17.83 0.88 -10.71
N VAL A 133 18.56 1.52 -9.79
CA VAL A 133 20.01 1.50 -9.86
C VAL A 133 20.41 0.07 -9.51
N LEU A 134 20.89 -0.62 -10.56
CA LEU A 134 21.48 -1.96 -10.52
C LEU A 134 22.68 -2.00 -9.57
#